data_AF-A0A537H4Y8-F1
#
_entry.id   AF-A0A537H4Y8-F1
#
_cell.length_a   1.000
_cell.length_b   1.000
_cell.length_c   1.000
_cell.angle_alpha   90.00
_cell.angle_beta   90.00
_cell.angle_gamma   90.00
#
_symmetry.space_group_name_H-M   'P 1'
#
loop_
_entity.id
_entity.type
_entity.pdbx_description
1 polymer ?
#
loop_
_entity_poly.entity_id
_entity_poly.type
_entity_poly.pdbx_seq_one_letter_code
_entity_poly.pdbx_strand_id
1 'polypeptide(L)'
;MAVLGLSIGYSLTSTIGPPESGKASLNRWVLVIVIIGILIVGALFSLIYYSTAQVSSKTFSYSPPQDARGSYSSLSISNVDGLVTVVPWSQPTVLINGTVTAKGLGSSLSTVNLISSSSNGDIAFQALFPASAGFFLSQSYTANINVFVPSTIRFTTVQVSNVNGGVRIESLNSTIVKLTTVNGGVSVDCVYCLSMTAASTNGNIAATFAALIPEGSYNLTAPNANLNFTAPSSASFRLSASDLNGSIQILGFSGMFTTTQTSFNHTFGTDGASVNIKSVNGQITITGT
;
A
#
# COMPACT_ATOMS: atom_id res chain seq x y z
N MET A 1 -110.57 -28.02 5.49
CA MET A 1 -111.03 -27.87 4.09
C MET A 1 -109.87 -27.23 3.33
N ALA A 2 -109.22 -28.02 2.44
CA ALA A 2 -108.55 -27.69 1.16
C ALA A 2 -107.88 -26.28 1.01
N VAL A 3 -106.68 -26.02 0.45
CA VAL A 3 -105.86 -26.54 -0.68
C VAL A 3 -104.48 -25.82 -0.54
N LEU A 4 -103.30 -26.45 -0.46
CA LEU A 4 -102.37 -26.94 -1.51
C LEU A 4 -101.82 -25.93 -2.55
N GLY A 5 -100.48 -25.81 -2.63
CA GLY A 5 -99.69 -25.33 -3.78
C GLY A 5 -99.19 -23.88 -3.65
N LEU A 6 -97.95 -23.50 -3.93
CA LEU A 6 -96.99 -23.97 -4.94
C LEU A 6 -95.55 -23.54 -4.58
N SER A 7 -94.56 -24.31 -5.05
CA SER A 7 -93.11 -24.13 -4.85
C SER A 7 -92.48 -23.11 -5.78
N ILE A 8 -91.41 -22.42 -5.35
CA ILE A 8 -90.22 -22.13 -6.18
C ILE A 8 -88.99 -22.12 -5.24
N GLY A 9 -88.00 -22.98 -5.52
CA GLY A 9 -86.71 -22.99 -4.82
C GLY A 9 -85.67 -22.13 -5.52
N TYR A 10 -84.65 -21.67 -4.79
CA TYR A 10 -83.35 -21.29 -5.35
C TYR A 10 -82.19 -21.55 -4.36
N SER A 11 -81.17 -22.18 -4.94
CA SER A 11 -79.76 -22.41 -4.58
C SER A 11 -79.11 -21.62 -3.43
N LEU A 12 -78.40 -22.35 -2.56
CA LEU A 12 -77.36 -21.85 -1.67
C LEU A 12 -76.06 -21.64 -2.45
N THR A 13 -75.74 -20.39 -2.80
CA THR A 13 -74.42 -20.00 -3.31
C THR A 13 -73.65 -19.35 -2.15
N SER A 14 -72.65 -20.06 -1.65
CA SER A 14 -71.69 -19.57 -0.65
C SER A 14 -70.77 -18.55 -1.30
N THR A 15 -71.02 -17.27 -1.03
CA THR A 15 -70.16 -16.16 -1.47
C THR A 15 -68.98 -16.04 -0.51
N ILE A 16 -67.78 -16.33 -1.03
CA ILE A 16 -66.50 -16.05 -0.38
C ILE A 16 -66.37 -14.52 -0.27
N GLY A 17 -66.52 -14.00 0.95
CA GLY A 17 -66.27 -12.59 1.28
C GLY A 17 -64.78 -12.29 1.41
N PRO A 18 -64.38 -11.01 1.27
CA PRO A 18 -62.97 -10.60 1.26
C PRO A 18 -62.26 -10.88 2.60
N PRO A 19 -60.93 -11.05 2.61
CA PRO A 19 -60.17 -11.38 3.82
C PRO A 19 -60.38 -10.33 4.91
N GLU A 20 -60.69 -10.79 6.12
CA GLU A 20 -60.79 -9.95 7.30
C GLU A 20 -59.51 -9.11 7.46
N SER A 21 -59.69 -7.79 7.53
CA SER A 21 -58.65 -6.87 7.99
C SER A 21 -58.45 -7.09 9.50
N GLY A 22 -57.69 -8.13 9.85
CA GLY A 22 -57.13 -8.31 11.18
C GLY A 22 -56.31 -7.07 11.52
N LYS A 23 -56.90 -6.13 12.26
CA LYS A 23 -56.17 -5.04 12.90
C LYS A 23 -55.22 -5.69 13.89
N ALA A 24 -53.98 -5.91 13.47
CA ALA A 24 -52.89 -6.22 14.37
C ALA A 24 -52.70 -4.99 15.29
N SER A 25 -53.45 -4.92 16.38
CA SER A 25 -53.19 -3.97 17.45
C SER A 25 -51.89 -4.41 18.09
N LEU A 26 -50.78 -3.84 17.63
CA LEU A 26 -49.47 -4.05 18.24
C LEU A 26 -49.60 -3.73 19.73
N ASN A 27 -49.37 -4.75 20.56
CA ASN A 27 -49.39 -4.60 22.02
C ASN A 27 -48.45 -3.46 22.40
N ARG A 28 -48.95 -2.47 23.15
CA ARG A 28 -48.14 -1.31 23.60
C ARG A 28 -46.81 -1.74 24.24
N TRP A 29 -46.80 -2.87 24.94
CA TRP A 29 -45.61 -3.49 25.52
C TRP A 29 -44.58 -3.97 24.49
N VAL A 30 -45.03 -4.52 23.36
CA VAL A 30 -44.15 -4.92 22.25
C VAL A 30 -43.51 -3.69 21.62
N LEU A 31 -44.29 -2.61 21.44
CA LEU A 31 -43.79 -1.35 20.89
C LEU A 31 -42.71 -0.71 21.78
N VAL A 32 -42.89 -0.76 23.11
CA VAL A 32 -41.89 -0.28 24.09
C VAL A 32 -40.61 -1.12 24.04
N ILE A 33 -40.71 -2.45 23.96
CA ILE A 33 -39.54 -3.34 23.85
C ILE A 33 -38.76 -3.08 22.56
N VAL A 34 -39.46 -2.88 21.43
CA VAL A 34 -38.81 -2.56 20.14
C VAL A 34 -38.10 -1.21 20.23
N ILE A 35 -38.71 -0.18 20.82
CA ILE A 35 -38.08 1.14 20.98
C ILE A 35 -36.83 1.05 21.86
N ILE A 36 -36.90 0.33 22.99
CA ILE A 36 -35.73 0.11 23.86
C ILE A 36 -34.64 -0.67 23.13
N GLY A 37 -35.00 -1.70 22.36
CA GLY A 37 -34.06 -2.44 21.52
C GLY A 37 -33.35 -1.55 20.49
N ILE A 38 -34.10 -0.68 19.80
CA ILE A 38 -33.53 0.29 18.84
C ILE A 38 -32.63 1.30 19.55
N LEU A 39 -33.00 1.79 20.74
CA LEU A 39 -32.16 2.71 21.52
C LEU A 39 -30.87 2.05 22.00
N ILE A 40 -30.92 0.80 22.44
CA ILE A 40 -29.73 0.04 22.83
C ILE A 40 -28.84 -0.23 21.62
N VAL A 41 -29.40 -0.66 20.49
CA VAL A 41 -28.64 -0.89 19.26
C VAL A 41 -28.05 0.42 18.74
N GLY A 42 -28.79 1.53 18.77
CA GLY A 42 -28.29 2.86 18.40
C GLY A 42 -27.18 3.35 19.32
N ALA A 43 -27.29 3.11 20.63
CA ALA A 43 -26.24 3.42 21.60
C ALA A 43 -24.99 2.55 21.39
N LEU A 44 -25.16 1.25 21.14
CA LEU A 44 -24.06 0.31 20.83
C LEU A 44 -23.38 0.65 19.49
N PHE A 45 -24.16 0.99 18.46
CA PHE A 45 -23.64 1.41 17.16
C PHE A 45 -22.88 2.74 17.28
N SER A 46 -23.41 3.68 18.07
CA SER A 46 -22.72 4.93 18.39
C SER A 46 -21.41 4.65 19.15
N LEU A 47 -21.41 3.73 20.11
CA LEU A 47 -20.21 3.34 20.87
C LEU A 47 -19.12 2.73 19.98
N ILE A 48 -19.51 1.89 19.01
CA ILE A 48 -18.62 1.35 17.99
C ILE A 48 -18.06 2.48 17.11
N TYR A 49 -18.88 3.46 16.72
CA TYR A 49 -18.46 4.61 15.93
C TYR A 49 -17.49 5.53 16.69
N TYR A 50 -17.80 5.88 17.95
CA TYR A 50 -16.92 6.68 18.82
C TYR A 50 -15.58 5.99 19.11
N SER A 51 -15.57 4.65 19.17
CA SER A 51 -14.36 3.84 19.37
C SER A 51 -13.34 4.00 18.23
N THR A 52 -13.81 4.24 17.00
CA THR A 52 -12.92 4.51 15.84
C THR A 52 -12.36 5.93 15.81
N ALA A 53 -12.87 6.85 16.64
CA ALA A 53 -12.47 8.26 16.65
C ALA A 53 -11.29 8.57 17.60
N GLN A 54 -10.91 7.64 18.48
CA GLN A 54 -9.73 7.81 19.34
C GLN A 54 -8.47 7.61 18.49
N VAL A 55 -7.92 8.71 18.01
CA VAL A 55 -6.65 8.77 17.28
C VAL A 55 -5.63 9.45 18.18
N SER A 56 -4.62 8.70 18.61
CA SER A 56 -3.46 9.24 19.31
C SER A 56 -2.29 9.29 18.33
N SER A 57 -1.49 10.35 18.37
CA SER A 57 -0.28 10.46 17.53
C SER A 57 0.89 11.04 18.31
N LYS A 58 2.10 10.59 17.97
CA LYS A 58 3.36 11.09 18.50
C LYS A 58 4.37 11.23 17.38
N THR A 59 5.07 12.36 17.38
CA THR A 59 6.21 12.57 16.48
C THR A 59 7.49 12.06 17.13
N PHE A 60 8.44 11.68 16.28
CA PHE A 60 9.79 11.33 16.69
C PHE A 60 10.80 11.98 15.77
N SER A 61 12.01 12.16 16.28
CA SER A 61 13.13 12.71 15.54
C SER A 61 14.42 12.10 16.07
N TYR A 62 15.28 11.65 15.16
CA TYR A 62 16.53 10.99 15.43
C TYR A 62 17.56 11.43 14.38
N SER A 63 18.75 11.82 14.82
CA SER A 63 19.88 12.12 13.93
C SER A 63 21.01 11.12 14.22
N PRO A 64 21.27 10.18 13.29
CA PRO A 64 22.35 9.21 13.44
C PRO A 64 23.73 9.88 13.43
N PRO A 65 24.67 9.45 14.28
CA PRO A 65 26.05 9.93 14.24
C PRO A 65 26.74 9.48 12.95
N GLN A 66 27.66 10.32 12.46
CA GLN A 66 28.55 9.99 11.34
C GLN A 66 29.67 9.03 11.77
N ASP A 67 30.37 8.44 10.80
CA ASP A 67 31.60 7.70 11.05
C ASP A 67 32.76 8.60 11.51
N ALA A 68 33.93 8.00 11.80
CA ALA A 68 35.13 8.73 12.20
C ALA A 68 35.66 9.70 11.11
N ARG A 69 35.18 9.59 9.87
CA ARG A 69 35.54 10.43 8.72
C ARG A 69 34.48 11.49 8.40
N GLY A 70 33.39 11.57 9.19
CA GLY A 70 32.29 12.51 8.95
C GLY A 70 31.36 12.09 7.79
N SER A 71 31.26 10.80 7.49
CA SER A 71 30.43 10.25 6.40
C SER A 71 29.42 9.21 6.89
N TYR A 72 28.52 8.82 5.98
CA TYR A 72 27.61 7.69 6.12
C TYR A 72 27.93 6.63 5.08
N SER A 73 27.75 5.36 5.43
CA SER A 73 28.07 4.20 4.59
C SER A 73 26.80 3.53 4.09
N SER A 74 25.89 3.15 4.99
CA SER A 74 24.65 2.46 4.63
C SER A 74 23.44 2.96 5.40
N LEU A 75 22.27 2.78 4.79
CA LEU A 75 20.98 3.14 5.35
C LEU A 75 20.03 1.95 5.24
N SER A 76 19.49 1.48 6.35
CA SER A 76 18.49 0.41 6.40
C SER A 76 17.26 0.86 7.18
N ILE A 77 16.10 0.89 6.53
CA ILE A 77 14.83 1.27 7.14
C ILE A 77 13.86 0.09 7.04
N SER A 78 13.25 -0.29 8.17
CA SER A 78 12.21 -1.32 8.23
C SER A 78 10.95 -0.78 8.89
N ASN A 79 9.83 -0.93 8.20
CA ASN A 79 8.50 -0.57 8.67
C ASN A 79 7.50 -1.70 8.39
N VAL A 80 6.35 -1.66 9.05
CA VAL A 80 5.24 -2.59 8.82
C VAL A 80 4.01 -1.87 8.28
N ASP A 81 3.70 -0.68 8.79
CA ASP A 81 2.51 0.07 8.37
C ASP A 81 2.86 1.56 8.25
N GLY A 82 2.50 2.18 7.12
CA GLY A 82 2.70 3.59 6.83
C GLY A 82 3.70 3.86 5.71
N LEU A 83 3.79 5.12 5.29
CA LEU A 83 4.68 5.53 4.20
C LEU A 83 6.12 5.71 4.70
N VAL A 84 7.08 5.19 3.94
CA VAL A 84 8.49 5.53 4.12
C VAL A 84 8.96 6.42 2.97
N THR A 85 9.44 7.61 3.30
CA THR A 85 9.95 8.58 2.33
C THR A 85 11.44 8.85 2.58
N VAL A 86 12.26 8.81 1.53
CA VAL A 86 13.68 9.20 1.58
C VAL A 86 13.90 10.34 0.60
N VAL A 87 14.35 11.50 1.10
CA VAL A 87 14.59 12.69 0.29
C VAL A 87 15.96 13.28 0.59
N PRO A 88 16.68 13.81 -0.41
CA PRO A 88 17.90 14.54 -0.17
C PRO A 88 17.60 15.92 0.41
N TRP A 89 18.54 16.45 1.19
CA TRP A 89 18.50 17.81 1.72
C TRP A 89 19.90 18.44 1.78
N SER A 90 19.94 19.75 2.06
CA SER A 90 21.17 20.55 2.06
C SER A 90 22.02 20.42 3.32
N GLN A 91 21.60 19.64 4.31
CA GLN A 91 22.33 19.46 5.57
C GLN A 91 23.33 18.30 5.44
N PRO A 92 24.49 18.36 6.12
CA PRO A 92 25.51 17.31 6.07
C PRO A 92 25.17 16.08 6.92
N THR A 93 24.10 16.14 7.71
CA THR A 93 23.66 15.06 8.60
C THR A 93 22.48 14.30 8.03
N VAL A 94 22.26 13.06 8.47
CA VAL A 94 21.01 12.35 8.25
C VAL A 94 20.02 12.73 9.36
N LEU A 95 18.76 12.91 8.99
CA LEU A 95 17.65 13.09 9.92
C LEU A 95 16.55 12.09 9.61
N ILE A 96 16.17 11.30 10.61
CA ILE A 96 15.02 10.40 10.56
C ILE A 96 13.96 11.00 11.46
N ASN A 97 12.82 11.38 10.90
CA ASN A 97 11.67 11.84 11.67
C ASN A 97 10.39 11.16 11.19
N GLY A 98 9.30 11.41 11.89
CA GLY A 98 8.04 10.80 11.50
C GLY A 98 6.95 10.96 12.52
N THR A 99 5.84 10.29 12.25
CA THR A 99 4.67 10.25 13.13
C THR A 99 4.20 8.81 13.29
N VAL A 100 4.07 8.39 14.54
CA VAL A 100 3.37 7.16 14.91
C VAL A 100 1.95 7.52 15.28
N THR A 101 0.99 6.80 14.72
CA THR A 101 -0.44 6.95 14.96
C THR A 101 -1.01 5.65 15.48
N ALA A 102 -1.78 5.72 16.56
CA ALA A 102 -2.53 4.61 17.13
C ALA A 102 -4.03 4.95 17.08
N LYS A 103 -4.85 3.99 16.65
CA LYS A 103 -6.31 4.13 16.55
C LYS A 103 -7.00 2.99 17.28
N GLY A 104 -8.17 3.28 17.83
CA GLY A 104 -9.06 2.30 18.46
C GLY A 104 -8.96 2.27 19.98
N LEU A 105 -9.98 1.71 20.63
CA LEU A 105 -10.07 1.63 22.09
C LEU A 105 -8.91 0.82 22.67
N GLY A 106 -8.23 1.39 23.68
CA GLY A 106 -7.09 0.74 24.34
C GLY A 106 -5.79 0.75 23.53
N SER A 107 -5.77 1.42 22.38
CA SER A 107 -4.53 1.62 21.62
C SER A 107 -3.60 2.59 22.37
N SER A 108 -2.31 2.25 22.45
CA SER A 108 -1.29 3.08 23.09
C SER A 108 -0.10 3.26 22.18
N LEU A 109 0.39 4.49 22.09
CA LEU A 109 1.58 4.82 21.32
C LEU A 109 2.86 4.18 21.89
N SER A 110 2.88 3.85 23.18
CA SER A 110 4.03 3.19 23.83
C SER A 110 4.29 1.78 23.30
N THR A 111 3.32 1.20 22.60
CA THR A 111 3.40 -0.16 22.09
C THR A 111 4.21 -0.25 20.79
N VAL A 112 4.35 0.86 20.05
CA VAL A 112 5.22 0.93 18.87
C VAL A 112 6.62 1.28 19.32
N ASN A 113 7.55 0.32 19.20
CA ASN A 113 8.94 0.52 19.59
C ASN A 113 9.77 0.96 18.38
N LEU A 114 10.44 2.10 18.50
CA LEU A 114 11.31 2.64 17.45
C LEU A 114 12.76 2.33 17.83
N ILE A 115 13.36 1.35 17.15
CA ILE A 115 14.74 0.95 17.37
C ILE A 115 15.62 1.66 16.35
N SER A 116 16.60 2.41 16.85
CA SER A 116 17.66 2.98 16.02
C SER A 116 18.99 2.39 16.46
N SER A 117 19.81 1.97 15.51
CA SER A 117 21.19 1.57 15.74
C SER A 117 22.08 2.27 14.72
N SER A 118 23.26 2.67 15.17
CA SER A 118 24.25 3.30 14.31
C SER A 118 25.64 2.87 14.71
N SER A 119 26.43 2.45 13.75
CA SER A 119 27.81 2.01 13.95
C SER A 119 28.64 2.39 12.74
N ASN A 120 29.70 3.16 12.95
CA ASN A 120 30.66 3.53 11.91
C ASN A 120 30.00 4.06 10.60
N GLY A 121 28.98 4.91 10.72
CA GLY A 121 28.26 5.48 9.57
C GLY A 121 27.21 4.58 8.93
N ASP A 122 27.04 3.34 9.39
CA ASP A 122 25.89 2.49 9.05
C ASP A 122 24.71 2.85 9.95
N ILE A 123 23.54 3.04 9.33
CA ILE A 123 22.31 3.46 10.00
C ILE A 123 21.27 2.37 9.81
N ALA A 124 20.69 1.89 10.91
CA ALA A 124 19.51 1.04 10.86
C ALA A 124 18.39 1.62 11.73
N PHE A 125 17.19 1.70 11.18
CA PHE A 125 15.99 2.17 11.85
C PHE A 125 14.84 1.20 11.62
N GLN A 126 14.19 0.79 12.69
CA GLN A 126 13.10 -0.17 12.65
C GLN A 126 11.92 0.29 13.51
N ALA A 127 10.74 0.32 12.92
CA ALA A 127 9.48 0.45 13.64
C ALA A 127 8.91 -0.95 13.95
N LEU A 128 8.93 -1.34 15.22
CA LEU A 128 8.34 -2.58 15.70
C LEU A 128 6.93 -2.34 16.22
N PHE A 129 6.01 -3.15 15.71
CA PHE A 129 4.61 -3.13 16.07
C PHE A 129 4.30 -4.30 17.01
N PRO A 130 3.31 -4.17 17.90
CA PRO A 130 2.89 -5.29 18.74
C PRO A 130 2.48 -6.49 17.89
N ALA A 131 2.82 -7.69 18.35
CA ALA A 131 2.15 -8.89 17.88
C ALA A 131 0.65 -8.73 18.15
N SER A 132 -0.18 -8.91 17.13
CA SER A 132 -1.63 -8.69 17.23
C SER A 132 -2.23 -9.56 18.33
N ALA A 133 -2.62 -8.93 19.44
CA ALA A 133 -3.38 -9.58 20.49
C ALA A 133 -4.84 -9.71 20.04
N GLY A 134 -5.20 -10.91 19.55
CA GLY A 134 -6.55 -11.50 19.61
C GLY A 134 -7.75 -10.71 19.08
N PHE A 135 -8.19 -11.07 17.88
CA PHE A 135 -9.57 -11.24 17.35
C PHE A 135 -10.76 -10.32 17.75
N PHE A 136 -10.68 -9.35 18.67
CA PHE A 136 -11.86 -8.65 19.20
C PHE A 136 -11.74 -7.12 19.38
N LEU A 137 -10.60 -6.47 19.13
CA LEU A 137 -10.48 -5.01 19.25
C LEU A 137 -9.86 -4.38 17.98
N SER A 138 -10.51 -3.34 17.46
CA SER A 138 -10.16 -2.59 16.24
C SER A 138 -8.93 -1.66 16.44
N GLN A 139 -7.85 -2.19 17.01
CA GLN A 139 -6.61 -1.42 17.17
C GLN A 139 -5.84 -1.40 15.86
N SER A 140 -5.44 -0.22 15.40
CA SER A 140 -4.50 -0.08 14.28
C SER A 140 -3.37 0.87 14.64
N TYR A 141 -2.20 0.58 14.07
CA TYR A 141 -0.99 1.32 14.31
C TYR A 141 -0.34 1.61 12.97
N THR A 142 0.10 2.85 12.78
CA THR A 142 0.76 3.30 11.54
C THR A 142 1.98 4.14 11.92
N ALA A 143 3.11 3.93 11.25
CA ALA A 143 4.30 4.75 11.38
C ALA A 143 4.67 5.35 10.02
N ASN A 144 4.49 6.65 9.86
CA ASN A 144 5.02 7.37 8.70
C ASN A 144 6.43 7.84 9.02
N ILE A 145 7.39 7.46 8.18
CA ILE A 145 8.83 7.71 8.39
C ILE A 145 9.33 8.58 7.25
N ASN A 146 9.93 9.72 7.57
CA ASN A 146 10.64 10.56 6.62
C ASN A 146 12.13 10.54 6.96
N VAL A 147 12.94 10.25 5.96
CA VAL A 147 14.39 10.21 6.06
C VAL A 147 14.95 11.29 5.15
N PHE A 148 15.68 12.22 5.75
CA PHE A 148 16.40 13.26 5.04
C PHE A 148 17.88 12.88 5.00
N VAL A 149 18.42 12.78 3.79
CA VAL A 149 19.81 12.37 3.56
C VAL A 149 20.63 13.48 2.92
N PRO A 150 21.91 13.66 3.28
CA PRO A 150 22.76 14.67 2.65
C PRO A 150 22.87 14.45 1.13
N SER A 151 22.59 15.49 0.34
CA SER A 151 22.69 15.40 -1.13
C SER A 151 24.14 15.22 -1.64
N THR A 152 25.12 15.54 -0.81
CA THR A 152 26.56 15.49 -1.14
C THR A 152 27.19 14.12 -0.92
N ILE A 153 26.51 13.22 -0.19
CA ILE A 153 27.04 11.91 0.18
C ILE A 153 26.47 10.85 -0.76
N ARG A 154 27.32 9.92 -1.19
CA ARG A 154 26.92 8.70 -1.88
C ARG A 154 26.92 7.55 -0.89
N PHE A 155 25.76 6.94 -0.69
CA PHE A 155 25.68 5.72 0.12
C PHE A 155 26.24 4.52 -0.65
N THR A 156 26.81 3.57 0.09
CA THR A 156 27.16 2.27 -0.48
C THR A 156 25.89 1.45 -0.69
N THR A 157 25.02 1.42 0.32
CA THR A 157 23.80 0.60 0.32
C THR A 157 22.64 1.36 0.95
N VAL A 158 21.50 1.36 0.26
CA VAL A 158 20.22 1.84 0.79
C VAL A 158 19.20 0.71 0.71
N GLN A 159 18.70 0.28 1.86
CA GLN A 159 17.69 -0.75 1.99
C GLN A 159 16.45 -0.16 2.67
N VAL A 160 15.28 -0.34 2.05
CA VAL A 160 14.01 0.02 2.65
C VAL A 160 13.04 -1.14 2.50
N SER A 161 12.51 -1.62 3.63
CA SER A 161 11.51 -2.67 3.69
C SER A 161 10.25 -2.17 4.37
N ASN A 162 9.11 -2.42 3.74
CA ASN A 162 7.79 -2.13 4.28
C ASN A 162 6.86 -3.35 4.10
N VAL A 163 5.72 -3.37 4.78
CA VAL A 163 4.70 -4.41 4.56
C VAL A 163 3.43 -3.78 4.00
N ASN A 164 2.85 -2.83 4.72
CA ASN A 164 1.60 -2.15 4.36
C ASN A 164 1.87 -0.65 4.23
N GLY A 165 2.08 -0.19 2.99
CA GLY A 165 2.43 1.19 2.73
C GLY A 165 3.50 1.32 1.66
N GLY A 166 3.57 2.53 1.11
CA GLY A 166 4.51 2.84 0.04
C GLY A 166 5.95 3.01 0.51
N VAL A 167 6.86 2.95 -0.45
CA VAL A 167 8.24 3.42 -0.32
C VAL A 167 8.46 4.46 -1.40
N ARG A 168 8.82 5.69 -1.01
CA ARG A 168 9.11 6.76 -1.95
C ARG A 168 10.53 7.26 -1.71
N ILE A 169 11.31 7.31 -2.78
CA ILE A 169 12.68 7.80 -2.76
C ILE A 169 12.84 8.83 -3.86
N GLU A 170 13.39 9.99 -3.52
CA GLU A 170 13.63 11.08 -4.46
C GLU A 170 15.13 11.30 -4.63
N SER A 171 15.58 11.53 -5.87
CA SER A 171 16.95 11.91 -6.24
C SER A 171 18.07 11.23 -5.44
N LEU A 172 18.03 9.89 -5.35
CA LEU A 172 18.97 9.12 -4.55
C LEU A 172 20.33 8.98 -5.23
N ASN A 173 21.39 9.03 -4.42
CA ASN A 173 22.76 8.75 -4.82
C ASN A 173 23.32 7.59 -3.98
N SER A 174 23.24 6.37 -4.51
CA SER A 174 23.67 5.15 -3.81
C SER A 174 24.22 4.11 -4.78
N THR A 175 25.21 3.33 -4.37
CA THR A 175 25.75 2.26 -5.23
C THR A 175 24.74 1.11 -5.35
N ILE A 176 24.21 0.64 -4.22
CA ILE A 176 23.25 -0.46 -4.14
C ILE A 176 21.95 0.06 -3.53
N VAL A 177 20.81 -0.29 -4.11
CA VAL A 177 19.49 0.08 -3.60
C VAL A 177 18.56 -1.13 -3.63
N LYS A 178 17.92 -1.40 -2.49
CA LYS A 178 16.97 -2.51 -2.32
C LYS A 178 15.68 -2.02 -1.65
N LEU A 179 14.59 -1.99 -2.40
CA LEU A 179 13.29 -1.52 -1.96
C LEU A 179 12.30 -2.67 -2.02
N THR A 180 11.67 -2.99 -0.89
CA THR A 180 10.70 -4.08 -0.80
C THR A 180 9.46 -3.62 -0.06
N THR A 181 8.29 -3.91 -0.61
CA THR A 181 7.01 -3.78 0.09
C THR A 181 6.09 -4.95 -0.26
N VAL A 182 5.01 -5.17 0.48
CA VAL A 182 4.03 -6.23 0.17
C VAL A 182 2.77 -5.60 -0.42
N ASN A 183 2.17 -4.67 0.31
CA ASN A 183 0.94 -3.98 -0.02
C ASN A 183 1.20 -2.47 -0.08
N GLY A 184 1.91 -2.04 -1.12
CA GLY A 184 2.21 -0.63 -1.34
C GLY A 184 3.00 -0.39 -2.60
N GLY A 185 2.96 0.85 -3.11
CA GLY A 185 3.76 1.22 -4.27
C GLY A 185 5.21 1.50 -3.91
N VAL A 186 6.12 1.26 -4.84
CA VAL A 186 7.51 1.69 -4.75
C VAL A 186 7.75 2.77 -5.81
N SER A 187 8.16 3.96 -5.41
CA SER A 187 8.56 5.02 -6.33
C SER A 187 9.99 5.41 -6.01
N VAL A 188 10.87 5.34 -7.00
CA VAL A 188 12.27 5.71 -6.84
C VAL A 188 12.73 6.57 -8.00
N ASP A 189 13.31 7.71 -7.67
CA ASP A 189 14.10 8.55 -8.56
C ASP A 189 15.56 8.43 -8.15
N CYS A 190 16.41 7.95 -9.05
CA CYS A 190 17.82 7.71 -8.79
C CYS A 190 18.72 8.53 -9.71
N VAL A 191 19.60 9.33 -9.10
CA VAL A 191 20.64 10.09 -9.79
C VAL A 191 21.81 9.18 -10.17
N TYR A 192 22.21 8.31 -9.25
CA TYR A 192 23.27 7.32 -9.48
C TYR A 192 22.94 6.04 -8.72
N CYS A 193 22.79 4.95 -9.47
CA CYS A 193 22.54 3.60 -8.96
C CYS A 193 23.31 2.60 -9.83
N LEU A 194 24.24 1.84 -9.23
CA LEU A 194 24.90 0.72 -9.93
C LEU A 194 24.01 -0.52 -9.88
N SER A 195 23.41 -0.82 -8.73
CA SER A 195 22.47 -1.93 -8.58
C SER A 195 21.18 -1.46 -7.92
N MET A 196 20.03 -1.77 -8.54
CA MET A 196 18.71 -1.49 -8.01
C MET A 196 17.87 -2.77 -8.00
N THR A 197 17.23 -3.04 -6.88
CA THR A 197 16.17 -4.05 -6.77
C THR A 197 14.94 -3.40 -6.14
N ALA A 198 13.83 -3.37 -6.87
CA ALA A 198 12.54 -2.91 -6.38
C ALA A 198 11.53 -4.05 -6.48
N ALA A 199 10.87 -4.39 -5.37
CA ALA A 199 9.87 -5.44 -5.35
C ALA A 199 8.62 -5.04 -4.55
N SER A 200 7.45 -5.39 -5.09
CA SER A 200 6.16 -5.22 -4.42
C SER A 200 5.22 -6.36 -4.80
N THR A 201 4.46 -6.92 -3.85
CA THR A 201 3.51 -8.00 -4.19
C THR A 201 2.26 -7.45 -4.88
N ASN A 202 1.68 -6.39 -4.31
CA ASN A 202 0.37 -5.84 -4.69
C ASN A 202 0.39 -4.32 -4.88
N GLY A 203 1.52 -3.74 -5.27
CA GLY A 203 1.58 -2.31 -5.54
C GLY A 203 2.54 -1.95 -6.67
N ASN A 204 2.22 -0.86 -7.35
CA ASN A 204 2.92 -0.42 -8.55
C ASN A 204 4.36 -0.03 -8.23
N ILE A 205 5.28 -0.30 -9.16
CA ILE A 205 6.67 0.14 -9.05
C ILE A 205 6.92 1.16 -10.16
N ALA A 206 7.42 2.33 -9.79
CA ALA A 206 7.91 3.35 -10.72
C ALA A 206 9.37 3.64 -10.39
N ALA A 207 10.27 3.34 -11.32
CA ALA A 207 11.69 3.62 -11.20
C ALA A 207 12.14 4.56 -12.31
N THR A 208 12.73 5.70 -11.93
CA THR A 208 13.28 6.70 -12.83
C THR A 208 14.77 6.80 -12.58
N PHE A 209 15.56 6.78 -13.65
CA PHE A 209 17.02 6.86 -13.60
C PHE A 209 17.51 8.06 -14.40
N ALA A 210 18.37 8.88 -13.80
CA ALA A 210 19.04 9.98 -14.51
C ALA A 210 20.08 9.46 -15.52
N ALA A 211 20.70 8.31 -15.22
CA ALA A 211 21.60 7.60 -16.11
C ALA A 211 21.61 6.10 -15.76
N LEU A 212 21.82 5.25 -16.77
CA LEU A 212 22.12 3.83 -16.56
C LEU A 212 23.63 3.62 -16.61
N ILE A 213 24.16 2.91 -15.63
CA ILE A 213 25.58 2.56 -15.57
C ILE A 213 25.78 1.29 -16.43
N PRO A 214 26.74 1.24 -17.38
CA PRO A 214 26.91 0.10 -18.28
C PRO A 214 27.08 -1.26 -17.59
N GLU A 215 27.75 -1.30 -16.44
CA GLU A 215 27.91 -2.51 -15.62
C GLU A 215 26.76 -2.73 -14.62
N GLY A 216 25.76 -1.86 -14.66
CA GLY A 216 24.68 -1.82 -13.69
C GLY A 216 23.63 -2.91 -13.88
N SER A 217 22.92 -3.22 -12.81
CA SER A 217 21.83 -4.20 -12.79
C SER A 217 20.58 -3.62 -12.13
N TYR A 218 19.48 -3.62 -12.87
CA TYR A 218 18.20 -3.04 -12.46
C TYR A 218 17.13 -4.12 -12.51
N ASN A 219 16.58 -4.47 -11.35
CA ASN A 219 15.59 -5.55 -11.20
C ASN A 219 14.30 -5.00 -10.60
N LEU A 220 13.20 -5.13 -11.33
CA LEU A 220 11.87 -4.72 -10.89
C LEU A 220 10.94 -5.94 -10.90
N THR A 221 10.32 -6.26 -9.77
CA THR A 221 9.41 -7.40 -9.67
C THR A 221 8.12 -7.02 -8.97
N ALA A 222 7.00 -7.09 -9.66
CA ALA A 222 5.68 -6.98 -9.03
C ALA A 222 4.66 -7.91 -9.68
N PRO A 223 4.31 -9.04 -9.04
CA PRO A 223 3.41 -10.02 -9.64
C PRO A 223 2.03 -9.46 -9.99
N ASN A 224 1.45 -8.58 -9.16
CA ASN A 224 0.07 -8.10 -9.34
C ASN A 224 0.01 -6.57 -9.41
N ALA A 225 0.88 -5.95 -10.22
CA ALA A 225 0.93 -4.50 -10.32
C ALA A 225 1.56 -4.02 -11.64
N ASN A 226 1.43 -2.72 -11.89
CA ASN A 226 2.10 -2.07 -13.02
C ASN A 226 3.55 -1.73 -12.68
N LEU A 227 4.44 -1.89 -13.66
CA LEU A 227 5.87 -1.66 -13.55
C LEU A 227 6.29 -0.60 -14.58
N ASN A 228 6.70 0.57 -14.09
CA ASN A 228 7.16 1.67 -14.91
C ASN A 228 8.67 1.85 -14.74
N PHE A 229 9.41 1.73 -15.83
CA PHE A 229 10.85 1.96 -15.89
C PHE A 229 11.14 3.15 -16.81
N THR A 230 11.82 4.16 -16.30
CA THR A 230 12.17 5.37 -17.06
C THR A 230 13.67 5.58 -17.04
N ALA A 231 14.27 5.74 -18.22
CA ALA A 231 15.69 6.00 -18.41
C ALA A 231 15.91 6.96 -19.58
N PRO A 232 17.10 7.57 -19.73
CA PRO A 232 17.39 8.42 -20.88
C PRO A 232 17.26 7.64 -22.19
N SER A 233 16.67 8.27 -23.20
CA SER A 233 16.47 7.72 -24.56
C SER A 233 17.79 7.33 -25.25
N SER A 234 18.91 7.91 -24.83
CA SER A 234 20.27 7.58 -25.30
C SER A 234 20.95 6.43 -24.52
N ALA A 235 20.29 5.83 -23.53
CA ALA A 235 20.89 4.79 -22.70
C ALA A 235 21.09 3.48 -23.47
N SER A 236 22.19 2.78 -23.18
CA SER A 236 22.48 1.44 -23.73
C SER A 236 22.28 0.37 -22.66
N PHE A 237 21.40 -0.60 -22.93
CA PHE A 237 21.05 -1.65 -21.99
C PHE A 237 20.42 -2.87 -22.66
N ARG A 238 20.53 -4.02 -22.00
CA ARG A 238 19.81 -5.25 -22.32
C ARG A 238 18.53 -5.30 -21.49
N LEU A 239 17.39 -5.35 -22.17
CA LEU A 239 16.09 -5.53 -21.57
C LEU A 239 15.69 -6.99 -21.60
N SER A 240 15.29 -7.51 -20.45
CA SER A 240 14.49 -8.72 -20.32
C SER A 240 13.21 -8.39 -19.55
N ALA A 241 12.10 -8.31 -20.26
CA ALA A 241 10.79 -8.05 -19.67
C ALA A 241 9.90 -9.29 -19.80
N SER A 242 9.18 -9.64 -18.74
CA SER A 242 8.20 -10.73 -18.77
C SER A 242 6.94 -10.39 -17.99
N ASP A 243 5.79 -10.55 -18.61
CA ASP A 243 4.47 -10.41 -17.99
C ASP A 243 3.58 -11.57 -18.46
N LEU A 244 3.00 -12.33 -17.54
CA LEU A 244 2.28 -13.56 -17.91
C LEU A 244 0.90 -13.27 -18.52
N ASN A 245 0.14 -12.36 -17.91
CA ASN A 245 -1.25 -12.05 -18.28
C ASN A 245 -1.44 -10.56 -18.62
N GLY A 246 -0.34 -9.84 -18.85
CA GLY A 246 -0.31 -8.40 -19.07
C GLY A 246 0.15 -7.98 -20.46
N SER A 247 0.69 -6.77 -20.52
CA SER A 247 1.24 -6.18 -21.75
C SER A 247 2.57 -5.49 -21.49
N ILE A 248 3.44 -5.47 -22.50
CA ILE A 248 4.74 -4.81 -22.46
C ILE A 248 4.73 -3.69 -23.50
N GLN A 249 4.97 -2.46 -23.04
CA GLN A 249 5.00 -1.25 -23.86
C GLN A 249 6.34 -0.53 -23.70
N ILE A 250 6.95 -0.16 -24.83
CA ILE A 250 8.22 0.56 -24.91
C ILE A 250 8.02 1.83 -25.73
N LEU A 251 8.36 2.96 -25.13
CA LEU A 251 8.18 4.30 -25.66
C LEU A 251 9.50 5.08 -25.59
N GLY A 252 9.73 6.02 -26.50
CA GLY A 252 10.83 7.00 -26.38
C GLY A 252 12.25 6.48 -26.65
N PHE A 253 12.41 5.19 -26.99
CA PHE A 253 13.67 4.65 -27.52
C PHE A 253 13.65 4.63 -29.05
N SER A 254 14.78 4.32 -29.70
CA SER A 254 14.84 4.18 -31.16
C SER A 254 13.93 3.04 -31.62
N GLY A 255 12.69 3.38 -31.98
CA GLY A 255 11.60 2.45 -32.22
C GLY A 255 10.58 2.44 -31.07
N MET A 256 9.30 2.43 -31.41
CA MET A 256 8.22 2.17 -30.47
C MET A 256 7.83 0.69 -30.59
N PHE A 257 7.76 0.00 -29.46
CA PHE A 257 7.39 -1.42 -29.42
C PHE A 257 6.22 -1.58 -28.46
N THR A 258 5.11 -2.13 -28.94
CA THR A 258 4.01 -2.57 -28.08
C THR A 258 3.75 -4.03 -28.39
N THR A 259 3.74 -4.86 -27.36
CA THR A 259 3.50 -6.29 -27.52
C THR A 259 2.64 -6.84 -26.39
N THR A 260 1.78 -7.79 -26.73
CA THR A 260 1.04 -8.63 -25.77
C THR A 260 1.72 -9.98 -25.55
N GLN A 261 2.95 -10.15 -26.07
CA GLN A 261 3.75 -11.33 -25.79
C GLN A 261 4.12 -11.37 -24.31
N THR A 262 4.23 -12.59 -23.78
CA THR A 262 4.51 -12.80 -22.36
C THR A 262 5.96 -12.53 -21.98
N SER A 263 6.83 -12.40 -22.98
CA SER A 263 8.23 -12.03 -22.79
C SER A 263 8.71 -11.16 -23.94
N PHE A 264 9.62 -10.24 -23.64
CA PHE A 264 10.27 -9.37 -24.59
C PHE A 264 11.73 -9.20 -24.19
N ASN A 265 12.64 -9.63 -25.06
CA ASN A 265 14.07 -9.47 -24.88
C ASN A 265 14.62 -8.62 -26.03
N HIS A 266 15.36 -7.56 -25.71
CA HIS A 266 15.95 -6.67 -26.69
C HIS A 266 17.17 -5.95 -26.13
N THR A 267 18.10 -5.58 -27.01
CA THR A 267 19.26 -4.76 -26.64
C THR A 267 19.11 -3.39 -27.29
N PHE A 268 19.10 -2.34 -26.47
CA PHE A 268 19.14 -0.95 -26.90
C PHE A 268 20.59 -0.45 -26.87
N GLY A 269 21.05 0.22 -27.94
CA GLY A 269 22.41 0.75 -28.03
C GLY A 269 23.49 -0.33 -28.19
N THR A 270 24.65 -0.14 -27.56
CA THR A 270 25.88 -0.95 -27.80
C THR A 270 26.10 -2.09 -26.81
N ASP A 271 25.03 -2.70 -26.31
CA ASP A 271 25.08 -3.60 -25.14
C ASP A 271 25.58 -2.86 -23.87
N GLY A 272 25.04 -3.18 -22.70
CA GLY A 272 25.26 -2.35 -21.51
C GLY A 272 24.55 -2.87 -20.27
N ALA A 273 23.93 -1.96 -19.53
CA ALA A 273 23.25 -2.28 -18.27
C ALA A 273 22.28 -3.45 -18.43
N SER A 274 22.13 -4.28 -17.40
CA SER A 274 21.12 -5.34 -17.39
C SER A 274 19.84 -4.82 -16.74
N VAL A 275 18.74 -4.78 -17.49
CA VAL A 275 17.42 -4.41 -17.00
C VAL A 275 16.50 -5.62 -17.08
N ASN A 276 16.00 -6.05 -15.92
CA ASN A 276 15.14 -7.21 -15.78
C ASN A 276 13.84 -6.81 -15.06
N ILE A 277 12.71 -6.98 -15.74
CA ILE A 277 11.41 -6.52 -15.24
C ILE A 277 10.41 -7.68 -15.32
N LYS A 278 9.81 -8.04 -14.19
CA LYS A 278 8.92 -9.22 -14.08
C LYS A 278 7.60 -8.90 -13.41
N SER A 279 6.51 -9.21 -14.11
CA SER A 279 5.13 -9.15 -13.64
C SER A 279 4.40 -10.46 -13.96
N VAL A 280 3.23 -10.68 -13.35
CA VAL A 280 2.32 -11.79 -13.69
C VAL A 280 0.99 -11.24 -14.20
N ASN A 281 0.45 -10.24 -13.52
CA ASN A 281 -0.81 -9.58 -13.83
C ASN A 281 -0.60 -8.06 -13.73
N GLY A 282 -0.28 -7.43 -14.85
CA GLY A 282 -0.10 -5.98 -14.88
C GLY A 282 0.22 -5.42 -16.25
N GLN A 283 0.86 -4.27 -16.25
CA GLN A 283 1.45 -3.68 -17.43
C GLN A 283 2.89 -3.29 -17.12
N ILE A 284 3.80 -3.66 -18.02
CA ILE A 284 5.17 -3.20 -18.00
C ILE A 284 5.30 -2.06 -19.01
N THR A 285 5.66 -0.87 -18.54
CA THR A 285 5.93 0.30 -19.39
C THR A 285 7.39 0.73 -19.23
N ILE A 286 8.12 0.73 -20.34
CA ILE A 286 9.50 1.22 -20.44
C ILE A 286 9.49 2.53 -21.24
N THR A 287 9.98 3.60 -20.64
CA THR A 287 9.95 4.94 -21.24
C THR A 287 11.35 5.53 -21.36
N GLY A 288 11.71 5.96 -22.57
CA GLY A 288 12.87 6.77 -22.87
C GLY A 288 12.52 8.25 -22.77
N THR A 289 13.32 9.02 -22.03
CA THR A 289 13.18 10.48 -21.88
C THR A 289 14.33 11.26 -22.51
#